data_AF-A0A6N2YU63-F1
#
_entry.id   AF-A0A6N2YU63-F1
#
_cell.length_a   1.000
_cell.length_b   1.000
_cell.length_c   1.000
_cell.angle_alpha   90.00
_cell.angle_beta   90.00
_cell.angle_gamma   90.00
#
_symmetry.space_group_name_H-M   'P 1'
#
loop_
_entity.id
_entity.type
_entity.pdbx_description
1 polymer ?
#
loop_
_entity_poly.entity_id
_entity_poly.type
_entity_poly.pdbx_seq_one_letter_code
_entity_poly.pdbx_strand_id
1 'polypeptide(L)'
;MFYIVIGIVLLLLSAGTIAVMVLFEIRDRRAGNIQQGKRLPKKPYSKAFLAAIPRAYESSGTLQGMLTLLVEQCPKENGRAKAALDYLQHSRYRDYETALAYLSDSSAVCEKQIREVLKREIQKTTALTCH
;
A
#
# COMPACT_ATOMS: atom_id res chain seq x y z
N MET A 1 23.72 -22.93 41.45
CA MET A 1 24.18 -21.75 40.70
C MET A 1 23.84 -21.83 39.22
N PHE A 2 24.25 -22.87 38.49
CA PHE A 2 23.92 -23.03 37.06
C PHE A 2 22.42 -22.99 36.72
N TYR A 3 21.56 -23.66 37.49
CA TYR A 3 20.11 -23.68 37.24
C TYR A 3 19.43 -22.30 37.37
N ILE A 4 19.93 -21.44 38.25
CA ILE A 4 19.41 -20.08 38.44
C ILE A 4 19.78 -19.22 37.22
N VAL A 5 21.02 -19.36 36.73
CA VAL A 5 21.49 -18.67 35.53
C VAL A 5 20.68 -19.11 34.30
N ILE A 6 20.45 -20.41 34.14
CA ILE A 6 19.63 -20.95 33.04
C ILE A 6 18.19 -20.42 33.12
N GLY A 7 17.61 -20.36 34.32
CA GLY A 7 16.28 -19.81 34.54
C GLY A 7 16.16 -18.33 34.16
N ILE A 8 17.16 -17.52 34.51
CA ILE A 8 17.21 -16.09 34.15
C ILE A 8 17.34 -15.93 32.63
N VAL A 9 18.20 -16.73 31.99
CA VAL A 9 18.40 -16.69 30.53
C VAL A 9 17.10 -17.05 29.79
N LEU A 10 16.39 -18.09 30.22
CA LEU A 10 15.09 -18.48 29.64
C LEU A 10 14.03 -17.39 29.82
N LEU A 11 14.01 -16.73 30.97
CA LEU A 11 13.05 -15.66 31.26
C LEU A 11 13.33 -14.40 30.41
N LEU A 12 14.60 -14.06 30.18
CA LEU A 12 14.98 -12.97 29.29
C LEU A 12 14.66 -13.28 27.82
N LEU A 13 14.86 -14.52 27.39
CA LEU A 13 14.50 -14.99 26.05
C LEU A 13 12.98 -14.90 25.81
N SER A 14 12.17 -15.36 26.77
CA SER A 14 10.71 -15.29 26.64
C SER A 14 10.18 -13.86 26.70
N ALA A 15 10.71 -13.01 27.60
CA ALA A 15 10.35 -11.60 27.64
C ALA A 15 10.74 -10.87 26.34
N GLY A 16 11.91 -11.20 25.78
CA GLY A 16 12.40 -10.64 24.54
C GLY A 16 11.52 -10.98 23.33
N THR A 17 11.09 -12.24 23.19
CA THR A 17 10.22 -12.66 22.08
C THR A 17 8.84 -12.02 22.17
N ILE A 18 8.27 -11.92 23.37
CA ILE A 18 6.99 -11.24 23.60
C ILE A 18 7.10 -9.75 23.28
N ALA A 19 8.18 -9.09 23.70
CA ALA A 19 8.40 -7.68 23.40
C ALA A 19 8.51 -7.42 21.88
N VAL A 20 9.18 -8.31 21.14
CA VAL A 20 9.29 -8.21 19.67
C VAL A 20 7.92 -8.43 19.00
N MET A 21 7.13 -9.41 19.43
CA MET A 21 5.77 -9.61 18.92
C MET A 21 4.88 -8.41 19.18
N VAL A 22 4.90 -7.86 20.40
CA VAL A 22 4.08 -6.68 20.76
C VAL A 22 4.52 -5.45 19.97
N LEU A 23 5.83 -5.26 19.75
CA LEU A 23 6.33 -4.16 18.93
C LEU A 23 5.89 -4.31 17.46
N PHE A 24 5.89 -5.54 16.94
CA PHE A 24 5.41 -5.85 15.61
C PHE A 24 3.90 -5.59 15.50
N GLU A 25 3.11 -6.03 16.48
CA GLU A 25 1.66 -5.80 16.50
C GLU A 25 1.31 -4.32 16.65
N ILE A 26 2.06 -3.54 17.45
CA ILE A 26 1.88 -2.08 17.53
C ILE A 26 2.22 -1.40 16.21
N ARG A 27 3.28 -1.86 15.52
CA ARG A 27 3.62 -1.35 14.18
C ARG A 27 2.53 -1.68 13.17
N ASP A 28 2.00 -2.90 13.21
CA ASP A 28 0.96 -3.38 12.32
C ASP A 28 -0.37 -2.66 12.59
N ARG A 29 -0.77 -2.52 13.86
CA ARG A 29 -1.91 -1.67 14.26
C ARG A 29 -1.71 -0.21 13.90
N ARG A 30 -0.50 0.36 13.99
CA ARG A 30 -0.24 1.72 13.49
C ARG A 30 -0.38 1.80 11.97
N ALA A 31 0.07 0.79 11.22
CA ALA A 31 -0.11 0.72 9.77
C ALA A 31 -1.61 0.63 9.40
N GLY A 32 -2.37 -0.25 10.06
CA GLY A 32 -3.81 -0.40 9.85
C GLY A 32 -4.65 0.79 10.34
N ASN A 33 -4.27 1.46 11.44
CA ASN A 33 -5.02 2.61 11.97
C ASN A 33 -4.78 3.89 11.15
N ILE A 34 -3.71 3.95 10.35
CA ILE A 34 -3.55 4.99 9.31
C ILE A 34 -4.60 4.81 8.20
N GLN A 35 -5.08 3.58 7.94
CA GLN A 35 -6.07 3.30 6.90
C GLN A 35 -7.52 3.62 7.31
N GLN A 36 -7.86 3.49 8.59
CA GLN A 36 -9.28 3.50 9.01
C GLN A 36 -9.82 4.84 9.54
N GLY A 37 -8.98 5.84 9.84
CA GLY A 37 -9.45 6.97 10.64
C GLY A 37 -9.57 8.34 9.96
N LYS A 38 -8.82 8.61 8.88
CA LYS A 38 -8.77 9.97 8.32
C LYS A 38 -8.88 9.88 6.81
N ARG A 39 -10.05 10.24 6.27
CA ARG A 39 -10.17 10.61 4.85
C ARG A 39 -9.00 11.54 4.56
N LEU A 40 -8.00 11.06 3.82
CA LEU A 40 -6.82 11.87 3.52
C LEU A 40 -7.33 13.20 2.98
N PRO A 41 -6.80 14.35 3.46
CA PRO A 41 -7.32 15.66 3.09
C PRO A 41 -7.48 15.71 1.58
N LYS A 42 -8.66 16.12 1.09
CA LYS A 42 -9.01 16.21 -0.35
C LYS A 42 -8.23 17.34 -1.02
N LYS A 43 -6.90 17.29 -0.93
CA LYS A 43 -6.01 18.13 -1.71
C LYS A 43 -5.88 17.47 -3.09
N PRO A 44 -6.14 18.20 -4.18
CA PRO A 44 -5.87 17.71 -5.52
C PRO A 44 -4.37 17.46 -5.66
N TYR A 45 -4.00 16.44 -6.43
CA TYR A 45 -2.60 16.14 -6.72
C TYR A 45 -1.94 17.27 -7.51
N SER A 46 -0.63 17.40 -7.37
CA SER A 46 0.14 18.25 -8.27
C SER A 46 0.05 17.75 -9.71
N LYS A 47 0.13 18.67 -10.69
CA LYS A 47 0.16 18.30 -12.11
C LYS A 47 1.32 17.35 -12.44
N ALA A 48 2.45 17.47 -11.72
CA ALA A 48 3.59 16.59 -11.86
C ALA A 48 3.27 15.15 -11.44
N PHE A 49 2.56 14.97 -10.32
CA PHE A 49 2.13 13.65 -9.86
C PHE A 49 1.16 12.99 -10.86
N LEU A 50 0.16 13.75 -11.35
CA LEU A 50 -0.79 13.24 -12.35
C LEU A 50 -0.10 12.84 -13.67
N ALA A 51 0.95 13.56 -14.08
CA ALA A 51 1.75 13.18 -15.24
C ALA A 51 2.60 11.93 -15.01
N ALA A 52 2.95 11.63 -13.75
CA ALA A 52 3.75 10.46 -13.39
C ALA A 52 2.93 9.16 -13.39
N ILE A 53 1.62 9.20 -13.09
CA ILE A 53 0.73 8.02 -13.06
C ILE A 53 0.82 7.17 -14.35
N PRO A 54 0.55 7.71 -15.55
CA PRO A 54 0.62 6.90 -16.78
C PRO A 54 2.05 6.42 -17.08
N ARG A 55 3.08 7.23 -16.78
CA ARG A 55 4.48 6.86 -17.00
C ARG A 55 4.93 5.71 -16.10
N ALA A 56 4.52 5.73 -14.83
CA ALA A 56 4.79 4.66 -13.88
C ALA A 56 4.07 3.37 -14.28
N TYR A 57 2.85 3.48 -14.83
CA TYR A 57 2.12 2.33 -15.35
C TYR A 57 2.80 1.74 -16.59
N GLU A 58 3.20 2.57 -17.55
CA GLU A 58 3.94 2.12 -18.74
C GLU A 58 5.30 1.48 -18.39
N SER A 59 5.97 1.97 -17.35
CA SER A 59 7.27 1.43 -16.91
C SER A 59 7.14 0.09 -16.18
N SER A 60 6.10 -0.09 -15.37
CA SER A 60 5.93 -1.29 -14.52
C SER A 60 5.03 -2.36 -15.15
N GLY A 61 4.13 -1.98 -16.04
CA GLY A 61 3.16 -2.86 -16.68
C GLY A 61 2.15 -3.53 -15.74
N THR A 62 2.10 -3.12 -14.47
CA THR A 62 1.19 -3.65 -13.44
C THR A 62 0.73 -2.53 -12.50
N LEU A 63 -0.49 -2.66 -11.96
CA LEU A 63 -1.07 -1.66 -11.06
C LEU A 63 -0.30 -1.57 -9.72
N GLN A 64 0.18 -2.69 -9.18
CA GLN A 64 1.05 -2.69 -8.00
C GLN A 64 2.40 -2.02 -8.29
N GLY A 65 3.05 -2.35 -9.40
CA GLY A 65 4.34 -1.75 -9.76
C GLY A 65 4.23 -0.25 -10.00
N MET A 66 3.13 0.21 -10.59
CA MET A 66 2.83 1.64 -10.75
C MET A 66 2.75 2.34 -9.39
N LEU A 67 2.03 1.76 -8.43
CA LEU A 67 1.88 2.32 -7.09
C LEU A 67 3.22 2.36 -6.35
N THR A 68 4.05 1.33 -6.47
CA THR A 68 5.41 1.32 -5.91
C THR A 68 6.27 2.45 -6.47
N LEU A 69 6.27 2.63 -7.80
CA LEU A 69 7.01 3.72 -8.46
C LEU A 69 6.49 5.10 -8.04
N LEU A 70 5.18 5.27 -7.90
CA LEU A 70 4.59 6.53 -7.43
C LEU A 70 4.98 6.84 -5.97
N VAL A 71 5.11 5.81 -5.13
CA VAL A 71 5.55 5.95 -3.74
C VAL A 71 7.01 6.39 -3.67
N GLU A 72 7.86 5.85 -4.54
CA GLU A 72 9.29 6.19 -4.61
C GLU A 72 9.53 7.57 -5.24
N GLN A 73 8.88 7.88 -6.37
CA GLN A 73 9.11 9.10 -7.13
C GLN A 73 8.53 10.35 -6.45
N CYS A 74 7.46 10.21 -5.67
CA CYS A 74 6.72 11.34 -5.12
C CYS A 74 6.49 11.25 -3.60
N PRO A 75 7.55 11.33 -2.77
CA PRO A 75 7.44 11.14 -1.32
C PRO A 75 6.55 12.17 -0.61
N LYS A 76 6.31 13.33 -1.22
CA LYS A 76 5.47 14.41 -0.64
C LYS A 76 3.97 14.16 -0.78
N GLU A 77 3.54 13.42 -1.81
CA GLU A 77 2.12 13.22 -2.16
C GLU A 77 1.72 11.73 -2.19
N ASN A 78 2.63 10.83 -1.78
CA ASN A 78 2.44 9.38 -1.88
C ASN A 78 1.50 8.75 -0.83
N GLY A 79 0.97 9.51 0.14
CA GLY A 79 0.20 8.93 1.25
C GLY A 79 -1.00 8.08 0.78
N ARG A 80 -1.70 8.54 -0.26
CA ARG A 80 -2.81 7.81 -0.90
C ARG A 80 -2.32 6.62 -1.74
N ALA A 81 -1.22 6.78 -2.48
CA ALA A 81 -0.60 5.69 -3.24
C ALA A 81 -0.11 4.56 -2.32
N LYS A 82 0.41 4.91 -1.15
CA LYS A 82 0.80 3.96 -0.10
C LYS A 82 -0.41 3.23 0.47
N ALA A 83 -1.52 3.92 0.74
CA ALA A 83 -2.75 3.28 1.20
C ALA A 83 -3.34 2.32 0.14
N ALA A 84 -3.32 2.72 -1.13
CA ALA A 84 -3.73 1.88 -2.25
C ALA A 84 -2.83 0.64 -2.41
N LEU A 85 -1.51 0.81 -2.30
CA LEU A 85 -0.54 -0.28 -2.36
C LEU A 85 -0.73 -1.26 -1.20
N ASP A 86 -0.88 -0.72 0.00
CA ASP A 86 -1.07 -1.51 1.22
C ASP A 86 -2.37 -2.32 1.14
N TYR A 87 -3.46 -1.73 0.64
CA TYR A 87 -4.69 -2.46 0.37
C TYR A 87 -4.46 -3.63 -0.61
N LEU A 88 -3.73 -3.44 -1.71
CA LEU A 88 -3.46 -4.53 -2.65
C LEU A 88 -2.55 -5.63 -2.07
N GLN A 89 -1.69 -5.31 -1.11
CA GLN A 89 -0.77 -6.27 -0.49
C GLN A 89 -1.43 -7.06 0.64
N HIS A 90 -2.18 -6.39 1.51
CA HIS A 90 -2.70 -6.98 2.75
C HIS A 90 -4.21 -7.28 2.72
N SER A 91 -4.97 -6.69 1.79
CA SER A 91 -6.41 -7.01 1.69
C SER A 91 -6.63 -8.40 1.13
N ARG A 92 -7.66 -9.08 1.65
CA ARG A 92 -8.09 -10.40 1.20
C ARG A 92 -8.61 -10.38 -0.24
N TYR A 93 -9.30 -9.31 -0.64
CA TYR A 93 -9.98 -9.24 -1.93
C TYR A 93 -9.07 -8.69 -3.04
N ARG A 94 -8.15 -7.78 -2.69
CA ARG A 94 -7.20 -7.14 -3.64
C ARG A 94 -7.90 -6.48 -4.83
N ASP A 95 -9.09 -5.94 -4.60
CA ASP A 95 -9.90 -5.31 -5.64
C ASP A 95 -9.22 -4.05 -6.19
N TYR A 96 -9.03 -3.99 -7.50
CA TYR A 96 -8.43 -2.83 -8.15
C TYR A 96 -9.29 -1.58 -8.01
N GLU A 97 -10.62 -1.70 -8.05
CA GLU A 97 -11.52 -0.56 -7.88
C GLU A 97 -11.33 0.10 -6.50
N THR A 98 -11.25 -0.72 -5.45
CA THR A 98 -11.08 -0.23 -4.08
C THR A 98 -9.69 0.37 -3.88
N ALA A 99 -8.63 -0.26 -4.42
CA ALA A 99 -7.28 0.30 -4.39
C ALA A 99 -7.21 1.68 -5.09
N LEU A 100 -7.85 1.80 -6.25
CA LEU A 100 -7.90 3.05 -6.99
C LEU A 100 -8.79 4.10 -6.31
N ALA A 101 -9.82 3.70 -5.57
CA ALA A 101 -10.61 4.59 -4.73
C ALA A 101 -9.77 5.24 -3.62
N TYR A 102 -8.82 4.50 -3.03
CA TYR A 102 -7.84 5.08 -2.09
C TYR A 102 -6.88 6.06 -2.78
N LEU A 103 -6.53 5.81 -4.04
CA LEU A 103 -5.65 6.68 -4.83
C LEU A 103 -6.36 7.97 -5.28
N SER A 104 -7.67 7.93 -5.54
CA SER A 104 -8.45 9.04 -6.10
C SER A 104 -8.41 10.31 -5.22
N ASP A 105 -8.24 11.47 -5.87
CA ASP A 105 -8.36 12.79 -5.25
C ASP A 105 -9.74 13.44 -5.47
N SER A 106 -10.71 12.69 -6.01
CA SER A 106 -12.02 13.18 -6.47
C SER A 106 -11.96 14.24 -7.57
N SER A 107 -10.81 14.46 -8.21
CA SER A 107 -10.71 15.33 -9.38
C SER A 107 -11.05 14.55 -10.65
N ALA A 108 -11.75 15.21 -11.58
CA ALA A 108 -12.10 14.62 -12.87
C ALA A 108 -10.86 14.20 -13.69
N VAL A 109 -9.74 14.91 -13.51
CA VAL A 109 -8.48 14.62 -14.22
C VAL A 109 -7.86 13.32 -13.72
N CYS A 110 -7.77 13.15 -12.40
CA CYS A 110 -7.24 11.94 -11.79
C CYS A 110 -8.14 10.74 -12.08
N GLU A 111 -9.46 10.88 -11.94
CA GLU A 111 -10.40 9.79 -12.24
C GLU A 111 -10.31 9.32 -13.69
N LYS A 112 -10.15 10.25 -14.64
CA LYS A 112 -9.99 9.90 -16.05
C LYS A 112 -8.74 9.05 -16.26
N GLN A 113 -7.61 9.45 -15.68
CA GLN A 113 -6.35 8.69 -15.81
C GLN A 113 -6.44 7.32 -15.13
N ILE A 114 -6.98 7.27 -13.91
CA ILE A 114 -7.20 6.04 -13.15
C ILE A 114 -8.07 5.05 -13.93
N ARG A 115 -9.16 5.53 -14.53
CA ARG A 115 -10.08 4.71 -15.31
C ARG A 115 -9.41 4.14 -16.56
N GLU A 116 -8.56 4.91 -17.23
CA GLU A 116 -7.80 4.43 -18.38
C GLU A 116 -6.79 3.34 -18.00
N VAL A 117 -6.08 3.50 -16.89
CA VAL A 117 -5.18 2.47 -16.36
C VAL A 117 -5.97 1.20 -16.00
N LEU A 118 -7.12 1.34 -15.32
CA LEU A 118 -7.96 0.20 -14.96
C LEU A 118 -8.47 -0.57 -16.18
N LYS A 119 -8.92 0.13 -17.23
CA LYS A 119 -9.33 -0.50 -18.49
C LYS A 119 -8.21 -1.33 -19.10
N ARG A 120 -6.98 -0.80 -19.14
CA ARG A 120 -5.81 -1.52 -19.67
C ARG A 120 -5.50 -2.77 -18.84
N GLU A 121 -5.59 -2.68 -17.52
CA GLU A 121 -5.36 -3.81 -16.63
C GLU A 121 -6.41 -4.92 -16.81
N ILE A 122 -7.69 -4.53 -16.91
CA ILE A 122 -8.80 -5.47 -17.17
C ILE A 122 -8.62 -6.12 -18.54
N GLN A 123 -8.37 -5.34 -19.60
CA GLN A 123 -8.15 -5.87 -20.95
C GLN A 123 -7.00 -6.88 -20.98
N LYS A 124 -5.89 -6.59 -20.30
CA LYS A 124 -4.76 -7.51 -20.19
C LYS A 124 -5.16 -8.80 -19.47
N THR A 125 -5.90 -8.69 -18.36
CA THR A 125 -6.35 -9.85 -17.57
C THR A 125 -7.32 -10.71 -18.38
N THR A 126 -8.29 -10.11 -19.07
CA THR A 126 -9.25 -10.79 -19.94
C THR A 126 -8.58 -11.45 -21.14
N ALA A 127 -7.61 -10.78 -21.78
CA ALA A 127 -6.86 -11.36 -22.88
C ALA A 127 -6.06 -12.60 -22.44
N LEU A 128 -5.55 -12.61 -21.21
CA LEU A 128 -4.85 -13.76 -20.61
C LEU A 128 -5.79 -14.93 -20.25
N THR A 129 -7.09 -14.68 -20.04
CA THR A 129 -8.07 -15.73 -19.67
C THR A 129 -8.74 -16.40 -20.88
N CYS A 130 -8.57 -15.87 -22.09
CA CYS A 130 -9.14 -16.42 -23.32
C CYS A 130 -8.24 -17.44 -24.04
N HIS A 131 -7.21 -17.95 -23.38
CA HIS A 131 -6.33 -19.03 -23.86
C HIS A 131 -6.54 -20.30 -23.04
#